data_AF-A0A1T4UYR0-F1
#
_entry.id   AF-A0A1T4UYR0-F1
#
_cell.length_a   1.000
_cell.length_b   1.000
_cell.length_c   1.000
_cell.angle_alpha   90.00
_cell.angle_beta   90.00
_cell.angle_gamma   90.00
#
_symmetry.space_group_name_H-M   'P 1'
#
loop_
_entity.id
_entity.type
_entity.pdbx_description
1 polymer ?
#
loop_
_entity_poly.entity_id
_entity_poly.type
_entity_poly.pdbx_seq_one_letter_code
_entity_poly.pdbx_strand_id
1 'polypeptide(L)'
;MRNQVPLIECLDEAYISSPTRVEGSENVIPHVDVPKITSKVYPAHEVVKMDYFIPGCPPDGDAIFKVLDDLVNGRDVDLPTAVNRYD
;
A
#
# COMPACT_ATOMS: atom_id res chain seq x y z
N MET A 1 -4.05 2.26 9.82
CA MET A 1 -4.94 2.99 8.90
C MET A 1 -4.74 4.49 9.07
N ARG A 2 -4.12 5.20 8.11
CA ARG A 2 -3.77 6.63 8.30
C ARG A 2 -4.81 7.64 7.82
N ASN A 3 -5.74 7.27 6.94
CA ASN A 3 -6.64 8.24 6.26
C ASN A 3 -7.62 8.96 7.20
N GLN A 4 -7.74 8.51 8.44
CA GLN A 4 -8.55 9.14 9.48
C GLN A 4 -7.78 10.20 10.29
N VAL A 5 -6.46 10.31 10.07
CA VAL A 5 -5.57 11.25 10.78
C VAL A 5 -4.99 12.24 9.77
N PRO A 6 -4.92 13.55 10.08
CA PRO A 6 -4.25 14.52 9.24
C PRO A 6 -2.78 14.14 8.97
N LEU A 7 -2.33 14.31 7.73
CA LEU A 7 -0.96 13.94 7.34
C LEU A 7 0.10 14.64 8.20
N ILE A 8 -0.13 15.91 8.56
CA ILE A 8 0.83 16.67 9.36
C ILE A 8 1.00 16.08 10.76
N GLU A 9 -0.08 15.60 11.39
CA GLU A 9 -0.02 14.95 12.70
C GLU A 9 0.76 13.64 12.64
N CYS A 10 0.61 12.88 11.55
CA CYS A 10 1.39 11.65 11.35
C CYS A 10 2.89 11.93 11.21
N LEU A 11 3.26 13.01 10.52
CA LEU A 11 4.65 13.40 10.31
C LEU A 11 5.27 14.01 11.58
N ASP A 12 4.49 14.79 12.33
CA ASP A 12 4.90 15.33 13.62
C ASP A 12 5.22 14.21 14.62
N GLU A 13 4.30 13.25 14.79
CA GLU A 13 4.50 12.09 15.67
C GLU A 13 5.74 11.28 15.27
N ALA A 14 5.95 11.04 13.97
CA ALA A 14 7.04 10.21 13.50
C ALA A 14 8.43 10.88 13.64
N TYR A 15 8.54 12.20 13.42
CA TYR A 15 9.83 12.85 13.24
C TYR A 15 10.15 13.92 14.29
N ILE A 16 9.15 14.51 14.95
CA ILE A 16 9.33 15.65 15.87
C ILE A 16 8.99 15.23 17.31
N SER A 17 7.80 14.66 17.50
CA SER A 17 7.21 14.34 18.80
C SER A 17 7.45 12.89 19.23
N SER A 18 8.17 12.09 18.44
CA SER A 18 8.45 10.68 18.73
C SER A 18 9.12 10.50 20.10
N PRO A 19 8.60 9.60 20.97
CA PRO A 19 9.18 9.33 22.29
C PRO A 19 10.62 8.81 22.26
N THR A 20 11.04 8.24 21.13
CA THR A 20 12.37 7.66 20.93
C THR A 20 13.27 8.53 20.07
N ARG A 21 12.87 9.78 19.78
CA ARG A 21 13.68 10.73 19.02
C ARG A 21 14.99 11.02 19.75
N VAL A 22 16.09 11.05 18.99
CA VAL A 22 17.43 11.33 19.52
C VAL A 22 17.47 12.75 20.12
N GLU A 23 17.91 12.85 21.36
CA GLU A 23 18.07 14.13 22.06
C GLU A 23 19.04 15.05 21.31
N GLY A 24 18.68 16.34 21.18
CA GLY A 24 19.50 17.33 20.47
C GLY A 24 19.44 17.25 18.93
N SER A 25 18.70 16.29 18.35
CA SER A 25 18.48 16.27 16.91
C SER A 25 17.61 17.45 16.43
N GLU A 26 17.83 17.89 15.20
CA GLU A 26 17.05 18.98 14.60
C GLU A 26 15.58 18.56 14.39
N ASN A 27 14.67 19.51 14.63
CA ASN A 27 13.24 19.32 14.37
C ASN A 27 12.96 19.50 12.87
N VAL A 28 13.16 18.44 12.10
CA VAL A 28 12.95 18.46 10.64
C VAL A 28 12.08 17.30 10.19
N ILE A 29 11.05 17.62 9.41
CA ILE A 29 10.32 16.62 8.62
C ILE A 29 11.14 16.37 7.34
N PRO A 30 11.53 15.11 7.04
CA PRO A 30 12.29 14.79 5.84
C PRO A 30 11.59 15.27 4.55
N HIS A 31 12.32 16.01 3.72
CA HIS A 31 11.81 16.57 2.46
C HIS A 31 12.87 16.69 1.35
N VAL A 32 14.16 16.56 1.69
CA VAL A 32 15.26 16.52 0.73
C VAL A 32 15.41 15.09 0.22
N ASP A 33 15.48 14.91 -1.10
CA ASP A 33 15.64 13.62 -1.79
C ASP A 33 14.57 12.56 -1.45
N VAL A 34 13.44 12.98 -0.90
CA VAL A 34 12.28 12.12 -0.61
C VAL A 34 11.02 12.65 -1.29
N PRO A 35 10.15 11.77 -1.82
CA PRO A 35 8.95 12.21 -2.50
C PRO A 35 7.95 12.82 -1.51
N LYS A 36 7.25 13.86 -1.96
CA LYS A 36 6.08 14.37 -1.25
C LYS A 36 4.97 13.33 -1.29
N ILE A 37 4.45 12.95 -0.13
CA ILE A 37 3.32 12.01 -0.03
C ILE A 37 1.97 12.72 -0.13
N THR A 38 0.97 12.00 -0.60
CA THR A 38 -0.41 12.48 -0.74
C THR A 38 -1.09 12.66 0.61
N SER A 39 -2.08 13.57 0.69
CA SER A 39 -2.84 13.81 1.93
C SER A 39 -3.58 12.57 2.42
N LYS A 40 -4.02 11.68 1.51
CA LYS A 40 -4.64 10.37 1.80
C LYS A 40 -3.98 9.26 0.97
N VAL A 41 -4.05 8.02 1.46
CA VAL A 41 -3.74 6.82 0.66
C VAL A 41 -4.94 6.52 -0.22
N TYR A 42 -4.67 6.20 -1.48
CA TYR A 42 -5.68 5.84 -2.46
C TYR A 42 -5.39 4.44 -2.99
N PRO A 43 -6.40 3.60 -3.25
CA PRO A 43 -6.20 2.37 -4.00
C PRO A 43 -5.78 2.70 -5.44
N ALA A 44 -4.97 1.83 -6.06
CA ALA A 44 -4.42 2.09 -7.39
C ALA A 44 -5.50 2.35 -8.46
N HIS A 45 -6.67 1.71 -8.34
CA HIS A 45 -7.78 1.86 -9.28
C HIS A 45 -8.46 3.24 -9.26
N GLU A 46 -8.19 4.08 -8.26
CA GLU A 46 -8.64 5.49 -8.27
C GLU A 46 -7.73 6.39 -9.10
N VAL A 47 -6.50 5.94 -9.41
CA VAL A 47 -5.50 6.74 -10.13
C VAL A 47 -5.34 6.27 -11.57
N VAL A 48 -5.38 4.95 -11.81
CA VAL A 48 -5.26 4.36 -13.16
C VAL A 48 -6.19 3.15 -13.31
N LYS A 49 -6.56 2.82 -14.55
CA LYS A 49 -7.39 1.65 -14.85
C LYS A 49 -6.65 0.37 -14.44
N MET A 50 -7.31 -0.48 -13.66
CA MET A 50 -6.89 -1.85 -13.38
C MET A 50 -7.68 -2.81 -14.25
N ASP A 51 -7.02 -3.77 -14.90
CA ASP A 51 -7.69 -4.80 -15.68
C ASP A 51 -8.15 -5.99 -14.81
N TYR A 52 -7.40 -6.31 -13.75
CA TYR A 52 -7.68 -7.41 -12.82
C TYR A 52 -7.33 -7.03 -11.37
N PHE A 53 -7.90 -7.75 -10.41
CA PHE A 53 -7.61 -7.62 -8.98
C PHE A 53 -7.33 -9.00 -8.38
N ILE A 54 -6.26 -9.12 -7.60
CA ILE A 54 -5.90 -10.35 -6.87
C ILE A 54 -6.02 -10.04 -5.36
N PRO A 55 -7.04 -10.54 -4.66
CA PRO A 55 -7.28 -10.20 -3.25
C PRO A 55 -6.37 -10.99 -2.29
N GLY A 56 -5.92 -10.33 -1.22
CA GLY A 56 -5.19 -10.93 -0.09
C GLY A 56 -4.12 -10.01 0.50
N CYS A 57 -3.72 -10.22 1.75
CA CYS A 57 -2.68 -9.44 2.43
C CYS A 57 -1.59 -10.35 3.09
N PRO A 58 -0.84 -11.16 2.29
CA PRO A 58 -0.79 -11.18 0.83
C PRO A 58 -1.76 -12.20 0.21
N PRO A 59 -2.00 -12.13 -1.11
CA PRO A 59 -2.66 -13.22 -1.83
C PRO A 59 -1.86 -14.53 -1.71
N ASP A 60 -2.57 -15.66 -1.64
CA ASP A 60 -1.96 -16.98 -1.58
C ASP A 60 -1.13 -17.27 -2.86
N GLY A 61 -0.05 -18.06 -2.71
CA GLY A 61 0.83 -18.40 -3.83
C GLY A 61 0.10 -19.06 -5.00
N ASP A 62 -0.86 -19.93 -4.71
CA ASP A 62 -1.69 -20.59 -5.71
C ASP A 62 -2.61 -19.61 -6.47
N ALA A 63 -3.11 -18.57 -5.80
CA ALA A 63 -3.92 -17.53 -6.43
C ALA A 63 -3.08 -16.70 -7.42
N ILE A 64 -1.87 -16.31 -7.02
CA ILE A 64 -0.92 -15.62 -7.90
C ILE A 64 -0.56 -16.50 -9.09
N PHE A 65 -0.21 -17.76 -8.85
CA PHE A 65 0.19 -18.69 -9.90
C PHE A 65 -0.94 -18.91 -10.91
N LYS A 66 -2.19 -19.12 -10.46
CA LYS A 66 -3.34 -19.32 -11.33
C LYS A 66 -3.57 -18.14 -12.28
N VAL A 67 -3.50 -16.90 -11.78
CA VAL A 67 -3.68 -15.71 -12.62
C VAL A 67 -2.57 -15.61 -13.67
N LEU A 68 -1.32 -15.84 -13.29
CA LEU A 68 -0.20 -15.80 -14.22
C LEU A 68 -0.30 -16.91 -15.27
N ASP A 69 -0.69 -18.12 -14.87
CA ASP A 69 -0.87 -19.26 -15.77
C ASP A 69 -1.99 -19.02 -16.79
N ASP A 70 -3.12 -18.42 -16.37
CA ASP A 70 -4.19 -18.04 -17.29
C ASP A 70 -3.73 -17.01 -18.32
N LEU A 71 -3.06 -15.94 -17.85
CA LEU A 71 -2.60 -14.86 -18.72
C LEU A 71 -1.59 -15.35 -19.76
N VAL A 72 -0.61 -16.17 -19.36
CA VAL A 72 0.42 -16.68 -20.26
C VAL A 72 -0.17 -17.62 -21.33
N ASN A 73 -1.24 -18.35 -21.02
CA ASN A 73 -1.91 -19.26 -21.94
C ASN A 73 -3.10 -18.64 -22.68
N GLY A 74 -3.38 -17.34 -22.50
CA GLY A 74 -4.48 -16.64 -23.16
C GLY A 74 -5.87 -17.09 -22.72
N ARG A 75 -6.00 -17.58 -21.48
CA ARG A 75 -7.30 -17.92 -20.88
C ARG A 75 -7.87 -16.71 -20.15
N ASP A 76 -9.19 -16.68 -20.00
CA ASP A 76 -9.83 -15.71 -19.12
C ASP A 76 -9.35 -15.90 -17.68
N VAL A 77 -9.03 -14.80 -17.00
CA VAL A 77 -8.59 -14.85 -15.60
C VAL A 77 -9.75 -15.30 -14.73
N ASP A 78 -9.60 -16.49 -14.16
CA ASP A 78 -10.55 -17.06 -13.21
C ASP A 78 -9.86 -17.23 -11.85
N LEU A 79 -10.36 -16.49 -10.85
CA LEU A 79 -9.92 -16.54 -9.46
C LEU A 79 -10.97 -17.31 -8.65
N PRO A 80 -10.77 -18.61 -8.37
CA PRO A 80 -11.72 -19.40 -7.63
C PRO A 80 -11.95 -18.81 -6.24
N THR A 81 -13.20 -18.75 -5.80
CA THR A 81 -13.57 -18.25 -4.46
C THR A 81 -12.80 -18.94 -3.33
N ALA A 82 -12.37 -20.19 -3.54
CA ALA A 82 -11.61 -20.99 -2.57
C ALA A 82 -10.22 -20.40 -2.23
N VAL A 83 -9.63 -19.60 -3.11
CA VAL A 83 -8.32 -18.95 -2.90
C VAL A 83 -8.42 -17.44 -2.71
N ASN A 84 -9.63 -16.88 -2.71
CA ASN A 84 -9.87 -15.46 -2.46
C ASN A 84 -9.94 -15.17 -0.97
N ARG A 85 -9.05 -14.28 -0.51
CA ARG A 85 -8.92 -13.88 0.88
C ARG A 85 -8.73 -12.37 0.98
N TYR A 86 -9.12 -11.78 2.11
CA TYR A 86 -8.99 -10.34 2.35
C TYR A 86 -8.24 -10.03 3.65
N ASP A 87 -7.82 -11.08 4.35
CA ASP A 87 -6.98 -11.05 5.54
C ASP A 87 -5.48 -11.10 5.18
#